data_AF-A0ABD1NYQ4-F1
#
_entry.id   AF-A0ABD1NYQ4-F1
#
_cell.length_a   1.000
_cell.length_b   1.000
_cell.length_c   1.000
_cell.angle_alpha   90.00
_cell.angle_beta   90.00
_cell.angle_gamma   90.00
#
_symmetry.space_group_name_H-M   'P 1'
#
loop_
_entity.id
_entity.type
_entity.pdbx_description
1 polymer ?
#
loop_
_entity_poly.entity_id
_entity_poly.type
_entity_poly.pdbx_seq_one_letter_code
_entity_poly.pdbx_strand_id
1 'polypeptide(L)'
;MSRRLHMTDLGSIACDALTDLRTGKESWLVDNPDLLIFLDTHSVALANHSLILILHWSSSNNGGPDPDKNRVLKIRPDLSPIESEYISTVEWLVFDDEVNRVFAVGTSRGYLLIYSLHGNLIHKHVGSFECV
;
A
#
# COMPACT_ATOMS: atom_id res chain seq x y z
N MET A 1 -27.09 -10.35 -13.01
CA MET A 1 -25.97 -10.88 -13.83
C MET A 1 -24.72 -10.11 -13.44
N SER A 2 -23.77 -10.74 -12.75
CA SER A 2 -22.50 -10.10 -12.38
C SER A 2 -21.62 -10.03 -13.62
N ARG A 3 -21.37 -8.81 -14.13
CA ARG A 3 -20.49 -8.57 -15.27
C ARG A 3 -19.06 -8.83 -14.79
N ARG A 4 -18.52 -10.02 -15.09
CA ARG A 4 -17.12 -10.34 -14.84
C ARG A 4 -16.27 -9.39 -15.70
N LEU A 5 -15.69 -8.37 -15.07
CA LEU A 5 -14.65 -7.54 -15.65
C LEU A 5 -13.37 -8.36 -15.66
N HIS A 6 -13.17 -9.17 -16.70
CA HIS A 6 -11.82 -9.62 -17.02
C HIS A 6 -11.07 -8.41 -17.58
N MET A 7 -10.23 -7.78 -16.76
CA MET A 7 -9.27 -6.79 -17.26
C MET A 7 -8.29 -7.52 -18.19
N THR A 8 -8.44 -7.32 -19.49
CA THR A 8 -7.43 -7.65 -20.52
C THR A 8 -6.43 -6.52 -20.71
N ASP A 9 -6.68 -5.36 -20.10
CA ASP A 9 -5.87 -4.17 -20.27
C ASP A 9 -4.67 -4.20 -19.32
N LEU A 10 -3.48 -4.21 -19.91
CA LEU A 10 -2.21 -4.08 -19.21
C LEU A 10 -2.05 -2.63 -18.75
N GLY A 11 -2.08 -2.40 -17.44
CA GLY A 11 -1.67 -1.14 -16.83
C GLY A 11 -0.16 -1.13 -16.61
N SER A 12 0.53 -0.09 -17.07
CA SER A 12 1.92 0.18 -16.68
C SER A 12 1.95 1.34 -15.70
N ILE A 13 2.66 1.16 -14.59
CA ILE A 13 2.91 2.23 -13.63
C ILE A 13 4.41 2.51 -13.64
N ALA A 14 4.78 3.63 -14.24
CA ALA A 14 6.14 4.13 -14.27
C ALA A 14 6.21 5.44 -13.49
N CYS A 15 6.90 5.45 -12.36
CA CYS A 15 7.14 6.67 -11.59
C CYS A 15 8.44 6.57 -10.79
N ASP A 16 9.08 7.72 -10.54
CA ASP A 16 10.34 7.82 -9.81
C ASP A 16 10.20 7.38 -8.33
N ALA A 17 8.98 7.41 -7.80
CA ALA A 17 8.71 7.01 -6.43
C ALA A 17 8.99 5.52 -6.15
N LEU A 18 8.97 4.68 -7.19
CA LEU A 18 9.35 3.27 -7.12
C LEU A 18 10.82 3.10 -6.67
N THR A 19 11.71 4.05 -6.98
CA THR A 19 13.11 4.00 -6.55
C THR A 19 13.25 3.96 -5.02
N ASP A 20 12.31 4.56 -4.26
CA ASP A 20 12.31 4.50 -2.79
C ASP A 20 12.08 3.06 -2.27
N LEU A 21 11.43 2.21 -3.07
CA LEU A 21 11.26 0.78 -2.81
C LEU A 21 12.40 -0.06 -3.39
N ARG A 22 13.50 0.57 -3.80
CA ARG A 22 14.70 -0.05 -4.40
C ARG A 22 14.47 -0.64 -5.80
N THR A 23 13.48 -0.13 -6.54
CA THR A 23 13.28 -0.48 -7.94
C THR A 23 14.53 -0.26 -8.78
N GLY A 24 14.84 -1.23 -9.63
CA GLY A 24 16.01 -1.21 -10.52
C GLY A 24 17.28 -1.82 -9.90
N LYS A 25 17.24 -2.29 -8.65
CA LYS A 25 18.31 -3.12 -8.07
C LYS A 25 18.11 -4.59 -8.44
N GLU A 26 19.21 -5.34 -8.47
CA GLU A 26 19.16 -6.80 -8.57
C GLU A 26 18.29 -7.37 -7.45
N SER A 27 17.51 -8.42 -7.77
CA SER A 27 16.58 -9.07 -6.84
C SER A 27 15.54 -8.15 -6.19
N TRP A 28 15.14 -7.05 -6.84
CA TRP A 28 14.08 -6.18 -6.29
C TRP A 28 12.71 -6.87 -6.24
N LEU A 29 12.30 -7.54 -7.33
CA LEU A 29 11.04 -8.28 -7.45
C LEU A 29 11.23 -9.80 -7.33
N VAL A 30 12.40 -10.31 -7.73
CA VAL A 30 12.71 -11.74 -7.71
C VAL A 30 13.30 -12.08 -6.35
N ASP A 31 12.67 -13.01 -5.64
CA ASP A 31 13.10 -13.54 -4.34
C ASP A 31 13.33 -12.47 -3.25
N ASN A 32 12.59 -11.37 -3.29
CA ASN A 32 12.64 -10.33 -2.27
C ASN A 32 11.54 -10.56 -1.21
N PRO A 33 11.85 -11.17 -0.05
CA PRO A 33 10.86 -11.36 1.01
C PRO A 33 10.41 -10.04 1.65
N ASP A 34 11.16 -8.95 1.44
CA ASP A 34 10.91 -7.68 2.11
C ASP A 34 9.86 -6.81 1.38
N LEU A 35 9.50 -7.17 0.13
CA LEU A 35 8.53 -6.41 -0.67
C LEU A 35 7.14 -7.01 -0.52
N LEU A 36 6.25 -6.31 0.17
CA LEU A 36 4.85 -6.66 0.29
C LEU A 36 4.02 -5.95 -0.78
N ILE A 37 3.08 -6.66 -1.39
CA ILE A 37 2.25 -6.15 -2.49
C ILE A 37 0.77 -6.43 -2.19
N PHE A 38 -0.06 -5.39 -2.21
CA PHE A 38 -1.49 -5.48 -1.94
C PHE A 38 -2.29 -4.74 -3.00
N LEU A 39 -3.21 -5.46 -3.63
CA LEU A 39 -4.07 -4.93 -4.68
C LEU A 39 -5.42 -4.48 -4.11
N ASP A 40 -5.89 -3.37 -4.63
CA ASP A 40 -7.22 -2.82 -4.45
C ASP A 40 -7.87 -2.59 -5.83
N THR A 41 -9.16 -2.22 -5.87
CA THR A 41 -9.90 -1.97 -7.11
C THR A 41 -9.30 -0.85 -7.97
N HIS A 42 -8.72 0.18 -7.34
CA HIS A 42 -8.19 1.36 -8.03
C HIS A 42 -6.75 1.70 -7.63
N SER A 43 -6.10 0.84 -6.85
CA SER A 43 -4.75 1.08 -6.39
C SER A 43 -3.96 -0.19 -6.11
N VAL A 44 -2.64 -0.06 -6.17
CA VAL A 44 -1.71 -1.05 -5.66
C VAL A 44 -0.88 -0.41 -4.57
N ALA A 45 -0.80 -1.06 -3.42
CA ALA A 45 0.12 -0.72 -2.37
C ALA A 45 1.33 -1.63 -2.43
N LEU A 46 2.51 -1.02 -2.40
CA LEU A 46 3.81 -1.67 -2.36
C LEU A 46 4.49 -1.21 -1.07
N ALA A 47 4.92 -2.14 -0.23
CA ALA A 47 5.56 -1.80 1.03
C ALA A 47 6.89 -2.54 1.19
N ASN A 48 7.84 -1.89 1.84
CA ASN A 48 9.00 -2.53 2.42
C ASN A 48 9.00 -2.35 3.93
N HIS A 49 10.09 -2.68 4.62
CA HIS A 49 10.21 -2.61 6.07
C HIS A 49 9.93 -1.23 6.70
N SER A 50 10.00 -0.12 5.95
CA SER A 50 9.86 1.23 6.51
C SER A 50 9.01 2.20 5.69
N LEU A 51 8.57 1.80 4.50
CA LEU A 51 7.84 2.65 3.57
C LEU A 51 6.67 1.88 2.96
N ILE A 52 5.54 2.54 2.86
CA ILE A 52 4.39 2.11 2.06
C ILE A 52 4.21 3.13 0.94
N LEU A 53 4.12 2.63 -0.28
CA LEU A 53 3.88 3.39 -1.50
C LEU A 53 2.54 2.95 -2.09
N ILE A 54 1.63 3.87 -2.27
CA ILE A 54 0.31 3.60 -2.83
C ILE A 54 0.25 4.26 -4.20
N LEU A 55 -0.03 3.44 -5.21
CA LEU A 55 -0.10 3.83 -6.60
C LEU A 55 -1.55 3.70 -7.05
N HIS A 56 -2.20 4.82 -7.31
CA HIS A 56 -3.56 4.86 -7.84
C HIS A 56 -3.53 4.85 -9.37
N TRP A 57 -4.36 4.00 -9.99
CA TRP A 57 -4.63 4.10 -11.42
C TRP A 57 -5.92 4.86 -11.68
N SER A 58 -5.86 5.78 -12.63
CA SER A 58 -7.03 6.55 -13.07
C SER A 58 -7.92 5.67 -13.95
N SER A 59 -9.20 5.57 -13.62
CA SER A 59 -10.22 5.12 -14.59
C SER A 59 -10.56 6.33 -15.47
N SER A 60 -9.70 6.68 -16.43
CA SER A 60 -10.04 7.72 -17.39
C SER A 60 -11.10 7.19 -18.35
N ASN A 61 -12.37 7.27 -17.97
CA ASN A 61 -13.48 6.92 -18.86
C ASN A 61 -13.58 7.90 -20.04
N ASN A 62 -12.90 9.05 -19.94
CA ASN A 62 -12.78 10.07 -20.97
C ASN A 62 -11.30 10.44 -21.10
N GLY A 63 -10.65 10.07 -22.22
CA GLY A 63 -9.20 10.13 -22.46
C GLY A 63 -8.57 11.54 -22.50
N GLY A 64 -8.79 12.34 -21.46
CA GLY A 64 -8.05 13.56 -21.20
C GLY A 64 -6.79 13.29 -20.37
N PRO A 65 -5.74 14.12 -20.50
CA PRO A 65 -4.58 14.05 -19.64
C PRO A 65 -5.02 14.40 -18.22
N ASP A 66 -5.07 13.38 -17.36
CA ASP A 66 -5.35 13.52 -15.93
C ASP A 66 -4.21 14.32 -15.26
N PRO A 67 -4.47 15.53 -14.74
CA PRO A 67 -3.44 16.44 -14.25
C PRO A 67 -2.99 16.16 -12.81
N ASP A 68 -3.45 15.07 -12.16
CA ASP A 68 -3.34 14.99 -10.71
C ASP A 68 -2.01 14.44 -10.20
N LYS A 69 -1.29 15.34 -9.52
CA LYS A 69 -0.12 15.14 -8.65
C LYS A 69 -0.34 14.15 -7.47
N ASN A 70 -1.49 13.48 -7.41
CA ASN A 70 -1.92 12.61 -6.31
C ASN A 70 -1.97 11.11 -6.67
N ARG A 71 -1.43 10.68 -7.81
CA ARG A 71 -1.38 9.26 -8.18
C ARG A 71 -0.49 8.41 -7.26
N VAL A 72 0.39 9.06 -6.50
CA VAL A 72 1.37 8.40 -5.65
C VAL A 72 1.32 8.96 -4.24
N LEU A 73 1.02 8.11 -3.27
CA LEU A 73 1.06 8.45 -1.85
C LEU A 73 2.17 7.66 -1.15
N LYS A 74 2.95 8.34 -0.32
CA LYS A 74 4.03 7.75 0.48
C LYS A 74 3.67 7.85 1.96
N ILE A 75 3.64 6.72 2.65
CA ILE A 75 3.44 6.64 4.11
C ILE A 75 4.72 6.09 4.72
N ARG A 76 5.29 6.84 5.67
CA ARG A 76 6.43 6.40 6.50
C ARG A 76 5.95 6.29 7.94
N PRO A 77 5.63 5.07 8.41
CA PRO A 77 5.27 4.88 9.80
C PRO A 77 6.41 5.30 10.74
N ASP A 78 6.04 5.83 11.90
CA ASP A 78 6.99 6.10 12.98
C ASP A 78 7.32 4.79 13.69
N LEU A 79 8.37 4.13 13.20
CA LEU A 79 8.87 2.85 13.68
C LEU A 79 10.06 3.08 14.61
N SER A 80 10.14 2.32 15.71
CA SER A 80 11.26 2.42 16.64
C SER A 80 12.58 1.94 16.01
N PRO A 81 13.55 2.85 15.75
CA PRO A 81 14.83 2.45 15.16
C PRO A 81 15.70 1.69 16.16
N ILE A 82 15.50 1.93 17.46
CA ILE A 82 16.25 1.29 18.55
C ILE A 82 15.86 -0.19 18.66
N GLU A 83 14.60 -0.51 18.43
CA GLU A 83 14.07 -1.87 18.56
C GLU A 83 14.05 -2.65 17.23
N SER A 84 14.66 -2.10 16.18
CA SER A 84 14.62 -2.66 14.82
C SER A 84 13.19 -2.98 14.35
N GLU A 85 12.23 -2.11 14.70
CA GLU A 85 10.84 -2.28 14.28
C GLU A 85 10.70 -2.13 12.77
N TYR A 86 9.94 -3.01 12.14
CA TYR A 86 9.67 -2.99 10.71
C TYR A 86 8.21 -3.33 10.40
N ILE A 87 7.75 -2.89 9.23
CA ILE A 87 6.46 -3.27 8.68
C ILE A 87 6.51 -4.76 8.33
N SER A 88 5.68 -5.56 9.01
CA SER A 88 5.59 -7.01 8.78
C SER A 88 4.44 -7.39 7.86
N THR A 89 3.37 -6.58 7.84
CA THR A 89 2.20 -6.81 6.99
C THR A 89 1.47 -5.51 6.69
N VAL A 90 0.75 -5.46 5.56
CA VAL A 90 -0.16 -4.37 5.19
C VAL A 90 -1.45 -5.01 4.67
N GLU A 91 -2.62 -4.44 4.92
CA GLU A 91 -3.87 -4.94 4.36
C GLU A 91 -4.86 -3.80 4.13
N TRP A 92 -5.67 -3.93 3.08
CA TRP A 92 -6.78 -3.02 2.82
C TRP A 92 -7.98 -3.43 3.67
N LEU A 93 -8.43 -2.55 4.55
CA LEU A 93 -9.68 -2.72 5.27
C LEU A 93 -10.76 -1.86 4.63
N VAL A 94 -11.82 -2.50 4.15
CA VAL A 94 -12.99 -1.83 3.58
C VAL A 94 -14.08 -1.80 4.64
N PHE A 95 -14.43 -0.59 5.09
CA PHE A 95 -15.57 -0.36 5.97
C PHE A 95 -16.72 0.21 5.14
N ASP A 96 -17.90 -0.41 5.22
CA ASP A 96 -19.11 0.00 4.47
C ASP A 96 -18.94 -0.03 2.93
N ASP A 97 -19.96 0.42 2.20
CA ASP A 97 -19.98 0.50 0.73
C ASP A 97 -18.87 1.43 0.20
N GLU A 98 -17.69 0.86 -0.06
CA GLU A 98 -16.54 1.34 -0.86
C GLU A 98 -15.88 2.70 -0.52
N VAL A 99 -16.54 3.59 0.22
CA VAL A 99 -16.12 4.98 0.48
C VAL A 99 -15.15 5.07 1.64
N ASN A 100 -15.23 4.17 2.63
CA ASN A 100 -14.39 4.21 3.83
C ASN A 100 -13.36 3.07 3.83
N ARG A 101 -12.39 3.16 2.91
CA ARG A 101 -11.23 2.25 2.90
C ARG A 101 -10.11 2.83 3.75
N VAL A 102 -9.39 1.98 4.47
CA VAL A 102 -8.20 2.34 5.24
C VAL A 102 -7.12 1.28 5.05
N PHE A 103 -5.89 1.65 5.38
CA PHE A 103 -4.77 0.71 5.43
C PHE A 103 -4.57 0.24 6.86
N ALA A 104 -4.64 -1.05 7.08
CA ALA A 104 -4.07 -1.69 8.25
C ALA A 104 -2.59 -2.00 7.99
N VAL A 105 -1.73 -1.70 8.95
CA VAL A 105 -0.31 -1.98 8.90
C VAL A 105 0.07 -2.67 10.20
N GLY A 106 0.58 -3.89 10.09
CA GLY A 106 1.16 -4.61 11.21
C GLY A 106 2.67 -4.38 11.25
N THR A 107 3.21 -4.21 12.45
CA THR A 107 4.65 -4.12 12.67
C THR A 107 5.19 -5.35 13.40
N SER A 108 6.49 -5.59 13.29
CA SER A 108 7.20 -6.67 14.00
C SER A 108 7.11 -6.57 15.53
N ARG A 109 6.65 -5.42 16.05
CA ARG A 109 6.44 -5.18 17.48
C ARG A 109 5.02 -5.46 17.96
N GLY A 110 4.11 -5.88 17.08
CA GLY A 110 2.70 -6.13 17.41
C GLY A 110 1.85 -4.87 17.39
N TYR A 111 2.34 -3.76 16.81
CA TYR A 111 1.49 -2.59 16.57
C TYR A 111 0.60 -2.82 15.36
N LEU A 112 -0.67 -2.46 15.52
CA LEU A 112 -1.63 -2.26 14.44
C LEU A 112 -1.79 -0.75 14.22
N LEU A 113 -1.38 -0.28 13.04
CA LEU A 113 -1.52 1.10 12.62
C LEU A 113 -2.61 1.18 11.55
N ILE A 114 -3.55 2.10 11.69
CA ILE A 114 -4.61 2.35 10.72
C ILE A 114 -4.37 3.70 10.06
N TYR A 115 -4.18 3.71 8.74
CA TYR A 115 -4.00 4.94 7.95
C TYR A 115 -5.18 5.21 7.03
N SER A 116 -5.52 6.48 6.85
CA SER A 116 -6.46 6.90 5.81
C SER A 116 -5.86 6.73 4.41
N LEU A 117 -6.71 6.78 3.38
CA LEU A 117 -6.28 6.85 1.98
C LEU A 117 -5.43 8.08 1.64
N HIS A 118 -5.36 9.07 2.54
CA HIS A 118 -4.52 10.26 2.39
C HIS A 118 -3.21 10.15 3.17
N GLY A 119 -2.94 9.01 3.81
CA GLY A 119 -1.72 8.75 4.55
C GLY A 119 -1.68 9.30 5.97
N ASN A 120 -2.82 9.76 6.49
CA ASN A 120 -2.92 10.21 7.87
C ASN A 120 -3.09 9.01 8.80
N LEU A 121 -2.32 8.94 9.88
CA LEU A 121 -2.52 7.93 10.92
C LEU A 121 -3.83 8.22 11.66
N ILE A 122 -4.80 7.33 11.51
CA ILE A 122 -6.11 7.40 12.19
C ILE A 122 -6.02 6.76 13.57
N HIS A 123 -5.34 5.62 13.67
CA HIS A 123 -5.29 4.85 14.91
C HIS A 123 -3.97 4.08 15.05
N LYS A 124 -3.48 3.95 16.28
CA LYS A 124 -2.35 3.11 16.65
C LYS A 124 -2.74 2.31 17.89
N HIS A 125 -2.67 0.99 17.80
CA HIS A 125 -2.95 0.08 18.89
C HIS A 125 -1.78 -0.90 19.05
N VAL A 126 -1.49 -1.31 20.29
CA VAL A 126 -0.57 -2.42 20.56
C VAL A 126 -1.41 -3.65 20.87
N GLY A 127 -1.34 -4.65 20.01
CA GLY A 127 -2.02 -5.92 20.24
C GLY A 127 -1.08 -6.91 20.92
N SER A 128 -1.49 -7.47 22.05
CA SER A 128 -0.99 -8.78 22.47
C SER A 128 -1.71 -9.85 21.62
N PHE A 129 -1.29 -10.00 20.37
CA PHE A 129 -1.78 -11.08 19.53
C PHE A 129 -1.06 -12.37 19.99
N GLU A 130 -1.59 -13.01 21.03
CA GLU A 130 -1.28 -14.41 21.28
C GLU A 130 -1.83 -15.19 20.08
N CYS A 131 -0.93 -15.71 19.23
CA CYS A 131 -1.31 -16.70 18.24
C CYS A 131 -1.90 -17.90 18.98
N VAL A 132 -3.21 -18.10 18.86
CA VAL A 132 -3.91 -19.33 19.30
C VAL A 132 -3.77 -20.40 18.22
#